data_AF-A0A4U9UWM2-F1
#
_entry.id   AF-A0A4U9UWM2-F1
#
_cell.length_a   1.000
_cell.length_b   1.000
_cell.length_c   1.000
_cell.angle_alpha   90.00
_cell.angle_beta   90.00
_cell.angle_gamma   90.00
#
_symmetry.space_group_name_H-M   'P 1'
#
loop_
_entity.id
_entity.type
_entity.pdbx_description
1 polymer ?
#
loop_
_entity_poly.entity_id
_entity_poly.type
_entity_poly.pdbx_seq_one_letter_code
_entity_poly.pdbx_strand_id
1 'polypeptide(L)' 'MNVDIDVLVREALLEKGCDESMLSNFDGHTTIALEFTQRPSLLISTLDDNVWIWSRIAEDNNAVLTQRASELLFALMEGL' A
#
# COMPACT_ATOMS: atom_id res chain seq x y z
N MET A 1 -18.75 -4.52 9.35
CA MET A 1 -18.34 -5.86 8.88
C MET A 1 -16.89 -6.00 9.29
N ASN A 2 -16.55 -6.91 10.20
CA ASN A 2 -15.16 -7.05 10.66
C ASN A 2 -14.41 -7.85 9.59
N VAL A 3 -13.73 -7.17 8.67
CA VAL A 3 -12.92 -7.79 7.63
C VAL A 3 -11.61 -8.24 8.28
N ASP A 4 -11.34 -9.54 8.22
CA ASP A 4 -10.03 -10.07 8.59
C ASP A 4 -9.04 -9.72 7.47
N ILE A 5 -8.37 -8.57 7.65
CA ILE A 5 -7.47 -8.00 6.64
C ILE A 5 -6.26 -8.90 6.38
N ASP A 6 -5.82 -9.66 7.39
CA ASP A 6 -4.68 -10.57 7.28
C ASP A 6 -4.98 -11.70 6.30
N VAL A 7 -6.17 -12.30 6.45
CA VAL A 7 -6.66 -13.34 5.55
C VAL A 7 -6.86 -12.79 4.14
N LEU A 8 -7.50 -11.62 4.02
CA LEU A 8 -7.78 -11.01 2.72
C LEU A 8 -6.50 -10.71 1.93
N VAL A 9 -5.50 -10.11 2.57
CA VAL A 9 -4.22 -9.78 1.94
C VAL A 9 -3.46 -11.05 1.56
N ARG A 10 -3.43 -12.05 2.44
CA ARG A 10 -2.80 -13.36 2.16
C ARG A 10 -3.43 -14.02 0.93
N GLU A 11 -4.74 -14.15 0.91
CA GLU A 11 -5.45 -14.82 -0.20
C GLU A 11 -5.24 -14.07 -1.51
N ALA A 12 -5.31 -12.73 -1.49
CA ALA A 12 -5.06 -11.91 -2.67
C ALA A 12 -3.62 -12.10 -3.21
N LEU A 13 -2.61 -12.15 -2.35
CA LEU A 13 -1.22 -12.34 -2.77
C LEU A 13 -0.96 -13.77 -3.29
N LEU A 14 -1.56 -14.79 -2.67
CA LEU A 14 -1.51 -16.16 -3.17
C LEU A 14 -2.17 -16.29 -4.55
N GLU A 15 -3.32 -15.64 -4.77
CA GLU A 15 -3.99 -15.60 -6.07
C GLU A 15 -3.10 -14.96 -7.15
N LYS A 16 -2.28 -13.97 -6.78
CA LYS A 16 -1.31 -13.32 -7.68
C LYS A 16 0.03 -14.08 -7.82
N GLY A 17 0.16 -15.25 -7.20
CA GLY A 17 1.32 -16.13 -7.34
C GLY A 17 2.52 -15.74 -6.47
N CYS A 18 2.31 -14.98 -5.40
CA CYS A 18 3.34 -14.77 -4.39
C CYS A 18 3.66 -16.09 -3.67
N ASP A 19 4.95 -16.28 -3.36
CA ASP A 19 5.42 -17.43 -2.59
C ASP A 19 4.84 -17.38 -1.16
N GLU A 20 4.13 -18.43 -0.76
CA GLU A 20 3.51 -18.55 0.57
C GLU A 20 4.54 -18.37 1.71
N SER A 21 5.79 -18.78 1.50
CA SER A 21 6.86 -18.63 2.49
C SER A 21 7.18 -17.16 2.80
N MET A 22 6.90 -16.24 1.88
CA MET A 22 7.05 -14.80 2.07
C MET A 22 5.85 -14.15 2.77
N LEU A 23 4.72 -14.86 2.91
CA LEU A 23 3.46 -14.33 3.45
C LEU A 23 3.28 -14.67 4.93
N SER A 24 4.37 -14.86 5.68
CA SER A 24 4.29 -15.14 7.11
C SER A 24 4.07 -13.85 7.93
N ASN A 25 3.34 -13.95 9.04
CA ASN A 25 3.20 -12.91 10.07
C ASN A 25 2.49 -11.59 9.66
N PHE A 26 1.38 -11.65 8.94
CA PHE A 26 0.43 -10.53 8.99
C PHE A 26 -0.22 -10.52 10.37
N ASP A 27 -0.17 -9.37 11.04
CA ASP A 27 -0.97 -9.12 12.24
C ASP A 27 -1.92 -7.95 11.96
N GLY A 28 -3.22 -8.19 12.11
CA GLY A 28 -4.28 -7.23 11.77
C GLY A 28 -4.43 -6.13 12.82
N HIS A 29 -3.51 -6.07 13.80
CA HIS A 29 -3.42 -5.04 14.82
C HIS A 29 -2.40 -3.96 14.45
N THR A 30 -1.56 -4.21 13.45
CA THR A 30 -0.57 -3.26 12.94
C THR A 30 -0.73 -3.06 11.44
N THR A 31 0.10 -2.19 10.87
CA THR A 31 0.11 -1.97 9.43
C THR A 31 0.86 -3.11 8.75
N ILE A 32 0.20 -3.82 7.85
CA ILE A 32 0.84 -4.80 6.98
C ILE A 32 1.72 -4.04 5.98
N ALA A 33 3.00 -4.42 5.89
CA ALA A 33 3.95 -3.86 4.93
C ALA A 33 4.32 -4.91 3.87
N LEU A 34 4.09 -4.56 2.61
CA LEU A 34 4.53 -5.33 1.45
C LEU A 34 5.77 -4.65 0.86
N GLU A 35 6.91 -5.31 1.00
CA GLU A 35 8.20 -4.82 0.54
C GLU A 35 8.45 -5.21 -0.91
N PHE A 36 8.90 -4.24 -1.72
CA PHE A 36 9.19 -4.44 -3.14
C PHE A 36 10.64 -4.07 -3.45
N THR A 37 11.30 -4.87 -4.29
CA THR A 37 12.66 -4.56 -4.75
C THR A 37 12.68 -3.25 -5.53
N GLN A 38 13.46 -2.27 -5.07
CA GLN A 38 13.65 -0.97 -5.71
C GLN A 38 12.36 -0.14 -5.89
N ARG A 39 11.32 -0.40 -5.10
CA ARG A 39 10.07 0.38 -5.12
C ARG A 39 9.63 0.68 -3.69
N PRO A 40 8.88 1.77 -3.48
CA PRO A 40 8.25 2.03 -2.19
C PRO A 40 7.41 0.84 -1.73
N SER A 41 7.46 0.54 -0.43
CA SER A 41 6.64 -0.49 0.20
C SER A 41 5.17 -0.09 0.12
N LEU A 42 4.27 -1.06 -0.06
CA LEU A 42 2.83 -0.85 0.03
C LEU A 42 2.39 -1.16 1.46
N LEU A 43 1.68 -0.23 2.07
CA LEU A 43 1.23 -0.30 3.46
C LEU A 43 -0.28 -0.47 3.47
N ILE A 44 -0.76 -1.39 4.30
CA ILE A 44 -2.17 -1.70 4.47
C ILE A 44 -2.52 -1.56 5.95
N SER A 45 -3.41 -0.62 6.26
CA SER A 45 -3.77 -0.27 7.64
C SER A 45 -5.29 -0.31 7.82
N THR A 46 -5.75 -0.70 9.00
CA THR A 46 -7.15 -0.54 9.43
C THR A 46 -7.26 0.69 10.34
N LEU A 47 -8.12 1.64 9.96
CA LEU A 47 -8.38 2.86 10.74
C LEU A 47 -9.85 3.25 10.61
N ASP A 48 -10.52 3.42 11.75
CA ASP A 48 -11.93 3.82 11.83
C ASP A 48 -12.86 2.99 10.91
N ASP A 49 -12.80 1.66 11.02
CA ASP A 49 -13.54 0.69 10.19
C ASP A 49 -13.23 0.73 8.68
N ASN A 50 -12.23 1.50 8.25
CA ASN A 50 -11.79 1.57 6.86
C ASN A 50 -10.44 0.85 6.66
N VAL A 51 -10.28 0.27 5.47
CA VAL A 51 -9.00 -0.26 5.00
C VAL A 51 -8.32 0.80 4.16
N TRP A 52 -7.10 1.16 4.54
CA TRP A 52 -6.26 2.11 3.82
C TRP A 52 -5.13 1.36 3.12
N ILE A 53 -4.97 1.62 1.82
CA ILE A 53 -3.79 1.19 1.04
C ILE A 53 -3.01 2.45 0.70
N TRP A 54 -1.75 2.51 1.10
CA TRP A 54 -0.93 3.70 0.93
C TRP A 54 0.55 3.36 0.79
N SER A 55 1.36 4.33 0.38
CA SER A 55 2.80 4.16 0.28
C SER A 55 3.48 5.51 0.47
N ARG A 56 4.67 5.50 1.07
CA ARG A 56 5.54 6.68 1.11
C ARG A 56 6.40 6.72 -0.15
N ILE A 57 5.96 7.50 -1.13
CA ILE A 57 6.59 7.56 -2.46
C ILE A 57 7.93 8.31 -2.49
N ALA A 58 8.13 9.25 -1.56
CA ALA A 58 9.36 10.03 -1.44
C ALA A 58 9.46 10.67 -0.04
N GLU A 59 10.62 11.22 0.29
CA GLU A 59 10.72 12.22 1.36
C GLU A 59 10.08 13.54 0.93
N ASP A 60 9.65 14.32 1.91
CA ASP A 60 9.09 15.64 1.65
C ASP A 60 10.15 16.53 0.98
N ASN A 61 9.83 16.97 -0.24
CA ASN A 61 10.68 17.85 -1.02
C ASN A 61 9.81 18.84 -1.79
N ASN A 62 9.63 20.02 -1.18
CA ASN A 62 8.85 21.11 -1.76
C ASN A 62 9.33 21.53 -3.16
N ALA A 63 10.63 21.43 -3.47
CA ALA A 63 11.13 21.80 -4.78
C ALA A 63 10.65 20.81 -5.86
N VAL A 64 10.70 19.51 -5.57
CA VAL A 64 10.19 18.46 -6.47
C VAL A 64 8.69 18.58 -6.63
N LEU A 65 7.95 18.74 -5.52
CA LEU A 65 6.50 18.90 -5.56
C LEU A 65 6.10 20.11 -6.39
N THR A 66 6.73 21.27 -6.19
CA THR A 66 6.46 22.48 -6.98
C THR A 66 6.71 22.27 -8.47
N GLN A 67 7.77 21.54 -8.84
CA GLN A 67 8.11 21.28 -10.23
C GLN A 67 7.19 20.25 -10.90
N ARG A 68 6.62 19.31 -10.13
CA ARG A 68 5.86 18.15 -10.66
C ARG A 68 4.39 18.15 -10.28
N ALA A 69 3.89 19.14 -9.55
CA ALA A 69 2.51 19.18 -9.05
C ALA A 69 1.46 19.05 -10.16
N SER A 70 1.69 19.67 -11.32
CA SER A 70 0.77 19.59 -12.46
C SER A 70 0.66 18.16 -13.00
N GLU A 71 1.81 17.52 -13.25
CA GLU A 71 1.88 16.12 -13.71
C GLU A 71 1.25 15.17 -12.69
N LEU A 72 1.53 15.38 -11.39
CA LEU A 72 0.94 14.60 -10.31
C LEU A 72 -0.58 14.77 -10.26
N LEU A 73 -1.09 16.00 -10.41
CA LEU A 73 -2.53 16.27 -10.42
C LEU A 73 -3.21 15.61 -11.61
N PHE A 74 -2.62 15.65 -12.80
CA PHE A 74 -3.16 14.94 -13.96
C PHE A 74 -3.23 13.43 -13.71
N ALA A 75 -2.16 12.82 -13.20
CA ALA A 75 -2.16 11.40 -12.87
C ALA A 75 -3.23 11.04 -11.82
N LEU A 76 -3.48 11.90 -10.84
CA LEU A 76 -4.56 11.70 -9.84
C LEU A 76 -5.95 11.81 -10.47
N MET A 77 -6.15 12.73 -11.42
CA MET A 77 -7.44 12.99 -12.07
C MET A 77 -7.79 12.01 -13.18
N GLU A 78 -6.81 11.32 -13.77
CA GLU A 78 -7.05 10.22 -14.72
C GLU A 78 -7.91 9.11 -14.10
N GLY A 79 -7.86 8.98 -12.76
CA GLY A 79 -8.49 7.87 -12.04
C GLY A 79 -7.69 6.59 -12.26
N LEU A 80 -7.53 5.80 -11.18
CA LEU A 80 -7.09 4.42 -11.32
C LEU A 80 -8.12 3.61 -12.13
#